data_AF-A0A6V8LFS0-F1
#
_entry.id   AF-A0A6V8LFS0-F1
#
_cell.length_a   1.000
_cell.length_b   1.000
_cell.length_c   1.000
_cell.angle_alpha   90.00
_cell.angle_beta   90.00
_cell.angle_gamma   90.00
#
_symmetry.space_group_name_H-M   'P 1'
#
loop_
_entity.id
_entity.type
_entity.pdbx_description
1 polymer ?
#
loop_
_entity_poly.entity_id
_entity_poly.type
_entity_poly.pdbx_seq_one_letter_code
_entity_poly.pdbx_strand_id
1 'polypeptide(L)' 'MTDIRAGTDLGVRLCDQCGRPLPALHKNEYTPIRARLVAELGVCVCAHGDDVQVPDRAPSLL' A
#
# COMPACT_ATOMS: atom_id res chain seq x y z
N MET A 1 -0.92 -21.63 22.19
CA MET A 1 -0.86 -20.16 22.02
C MET A 1 0.37 -19.85 21.18
N THR A 2 0.22 -19.78 19.86
CA THR A 2 1.20 -19.12 18.99
C THR A 2 0.46 -18.64 17.74
N ASP A 3 0.27 -17.32 17.65
CA ASP A 3 -0.32 -16.56 16.55
C ASP A 3 0.54 -16.70 15.28
N ILE A 4 -0.04 -17.20 14.21
CA ILE A 4 0.54 -17.14 12.85
C ILE A 4 -0.09 -15.93 12.16
N ARG A 5 0.38 -14.72 12.48
CA ARG A 5 0.08 -13.48 11.72
C ARG A 5 1.13 -13.27 10.63
N ALA A 6 1.21 -14.23 9.71
CA ALA A 6 2.07 -14.18 8.54
C ALA A 6 1.19 -14.20 7.29
N GLY A 7 0.60 -13.05 6.93
CA GLY A 7 -0.01 -12.80 5.63
C GLY A 7 1.03 -12.68 4.51
N THR A 8 2.05 -13.54 4.52
CA THR A 8 3.27 -13.45 3.69
C THR A 8 3.28 -14.43 2.53
N ASP A 9 2.29 -15.30 2.39
CA ASP A 9 2.31 -16.39 1.40
C ASP A 9 2.03 -15.93 -0.05
N LEU A 10 1.68 -14.65 -0.26
CA LEU A 10 1.32 -14.10 -1.57
C LEU A 10 2.27 -12.99 -2.06
N GLY A 11 3.29 -12.63 -1.28
CA GLY A 11 4.24 -11.55 -1.62
C GLY A 11 3.63 -10.15 -1.69
N VAL A 12 2.40 -9.95 -1.21
CA VAL A 12 1.71 -8.66 -1.18
C VAL A 12 1.73 -8.09 0.23
N ARG A 13 2.35 -6.92 0.41
CA ARG A 13 2.37 -6.24 1.71
C ARG A 13 1.00 -5.63 2.00
N LEU A 14 0.45 -5.91 3.17
CA LEU A 14 -0.84 -5.37 3.64
C LEU A 14 -0.60 -4.35 4.76
N CYS A 15 -1.52 -3.40 4.91
CA CYS A 15 -1.51 -2.44 6.00
C CYS A 15 -2.05 -3.09 7.27
N ASP A 16 -1.30 -3.02 8.37
CA ASP A 16 -1.72 -3.61 9.66
C ASP A 16 -2.93 -2.90 10.31
N GLN A 17 -3.25 -1.68 9.86
CA GLN A 17 -4.36 -0.88 10.38
C GLN A 17 -5.69 -1.19 9.68
N CYS A 18 -5.70 -1.20 8.34
CA CYS A 18 -6.92 -1.33 7.54
C CYS A 18 -7.00 -2.64 6.74
N GLY A 19 -5.96 -3.47 6.77
CA GLY A 19 -5.89 -4.74 6.04
C GLY A 19 -5.76 -4.60 4.52
N ARG A 20 -5.73 -3.37 3.97
CA ARG A 20 -5.65 -3.14 2.52
C ARG A 20 -4.22 -3.28 1.98
N PRO A 21 -4.04 -3.68 0.72
CA PRO A 21 -2.75 -3.70 0.05
C PRO A 21 -2.03 -2.34 0.10
N LEU A 22 -0.75 -2.36 0.49
CA LEU A 22 0.13 -1.20 0.39
C LEU A 22 0.50 -0.92 -1.09
N PRO A 23 0.91 0.33 -1.43
CA PRO A 23 1.46 0.64 -2.74
C PRO A 23 2.66 -0.26 -3.07
N ALA A 24 2.74 -0.71 -4.32
CA ALA A 24 3.92 -1.39 -4.84
C ALA A 24 5.08 -0.38 -4.90
N LEU A 25 6.25 -0.76 -4.39
CA LEU A 25 7.46 0.07 -4.43
C LEU A 25 8.35 -0.31 -5.61
N HIS A 26 8.27 -1.57 -6.05
CA HIS A 26 9.06 -2.12 -7.13
C HIS A 26 8.19 -2.73 -8.23
N LYS A 27 8.71 -2.76 -9.46
CA LYS A 27 7.98 -3.27 -10.63
C LYS A 27 7.59 -4.75 -10.49
N ASN A 28 8.39 -5.54 -9.78
CA ASN A 28 8.11 -6.97 -9.54
C ASN A 28 6.95 -7.22 -8.57
N GLU A 29 6.48 -6.20 -7.84
CA GLU A 29 5.30 -6.30 -6.97
C GLU A 29 3.97 -6.25 -7.76
N TYR A 30 3.98 -5.90 -9.06
CA TYR A 30 2.79 -5.92 -9.92
C TYR A 30 2.44 -7.35 -10.36
N THR A 31 1.95 -8.14 -9.42
CA THR A 31 1.52 -9.52 -9.68
C THR A 31 0.00 -9.60 -9.92
N PRO A 32 -0.50 -10.65 -10.60
CA PRO A 32 -1.94 -10.88 -10.74
C PRO A 32 -2.68 -10.98 -9.41
N ILE A 33 -2.03 -11.54 -8.39
CA ILE A 33 -2.57 -11.64 -7.03
C ILE A 33 -2.76 -10.24 -6.43
N ARG A 34 -1.75 -9.36 -6.54
CA ARG A 34 -1.88 -7.98 -6.09
C ARG A 34 -2.98 -7.24 -6.84
N ALA A 35 -3.06 -7.41 -8.17
CA ALA A 35 -4.09 -6.77 -8.98
C ALA A 35 -5.50 -7.16 -8.51
N ARG A 36 -5.73 -8.45 -8.23
CA ARG A 36 -6.99 -8.94 -7.67
C ARG A 36 -7.29 -8.31 -6.31
N LEU A 37 -6.35 -8.32 -5.38
CA LEU A 37 -6.54 -7.74 -4.05
C LEU A 37 -6.83 -6.23 -4.10
N VAL A 38 -6.17 -5.50 -4.99
CA VAL A 38 -6.43 -4.06 -5.19
C VAL A 38 -7.81 -3.82 -5.78
N ALA A 39 -8.27 -4.66 -6.71
CA ALA A 39 -9.62 -4.56 -7.26
C ALA A 39 -10.70 -4.86 -6.21
N GLU A 40 -10.46 -5.83 -5.32
CA GLU A 40 -11.42 -6.25 -4.30
C GLU A 40 -11.45 -5.31 -3.07
N LEU A 41 -10.28 -4.84 -2.60
CA LEU A 41 -10.13 -4.14 -1.32
C LEU A 41 -9.78 -2.65 -1.47
N GLY A 42 -9.35 -2.22 -2.66
CA GLY A 42 -8.71 -0.93 -2.87
C GLY A 42 -7.28 -0.88 -2.32
N VAL A 43 -6.56 0.21 -2.61
CA VAL A 43 -5.22 0.47 -2.06
C VAL A 43 -5.35 1.12 -0.66
N CYS A 44 -4.41 0.82 0.24
CA CYS A 44 -4.29 1.51 1.51
C CYS A 44 -4.01 3.01 1.31
N VAL A 45 -4.73 3.85 2.06
CA VAL A 45 -4.57 5.32 2.11
C VAL A 45 -4.41 5.83 3.55
N CYS A 46 -4.12 4.94 4.50
CA CYS A 46 -3.85 5.34 5.87
C CYS A 46 -2.67 6.31 5.90
N ALA A 47 -2.80 7.40 6.66
CA ALA A 47 -1.66 8.24 6.98
C ALA A 47 -0.70 7.43 7.86
N HIS A 48 0.32 6.82 7.24
CA HIS A 48 1.49 6.40 7.99
C HIS A 48 2.32 7.66 8.21
N GLY A 49 2.72 7.91 9.46
CA GLY A 49 3.33 9.15 9.91
C GLY A 49 4.71 9.48 9.32
N ASP A 50 5.05 8.92 8.16
CA ASP A 50 6.17 9.36 7.35
C ASP A 50 5.59 10.16 6.19
N ASP A 51 5.64 11.48 6.40
CA ASP A 51 5.24 12.52 5.49
C ASP A 51 5.54 12.16 4.03
N VAL A 52 4.48 11.88 3.26
CA VAL A 52 4.50 12.30 1.86
C VAL A 52 4.52 13.82 1.92
N GLN A 53 5.73 14.39 1.96
CA GLN A 53 5.96 15.76 1.57
C GLN A 53 5.52 15.84 0.11
N VAL A 54 4.24 16.13 -0.12
CA VAL A 54 3.79 16.70 -1.38
C VAL A 54 4.47 18.07 -1.39
N PRO A 55 5.54 18.30 -2.18
CA PRO A 55 6.08 19.65 -2.29
C PRO A 55 4.91 20.52 -2.73
N ASP A 56 4.59 21.49 -1.88
CA ASP A 56 3.53 22.45 -2.11
C ASP A 56 3.68 22.96 -3.54
N ARG A 57 2.63 22.75 -4.34
CA ARG A 57 2.67 23.08 -5.76
C ARG A 57 3.10 24.54 -5.85
N ALA A 58 4.18 24.78 -6.60
CA ALA A 58 4.71 26.11 -6.83
C ALA A 58 3.58 27.11 -7.13
N PRO A 59 3.64 28.34 -6.59
CA PRO A 59 2.60 29.33 -6.84
C PRO A 59 2.44 29.50 -8.36
N SER A 60 1.19 29.44 -8.83
CA SER A 60 0.85 29.78 -10.22
C SER A 60 1.46 31.14 -10.56
N LEU A 61 2.38 31.18 -11.51
CA LEU A 61 2.91 32.40 -12.11
C LEU A 61 2.23 32.68 -13.45
N LEU A 62 0.90 32.60 -13.48
CA LEU A 62 0.05 33.01 -14.60
C LEU A 62 -1.28 33.56 -14.08
#